data_AF-A0A959YC16-F1
#
_entry.id   AF-A0A959YC16-F1
#
_cell.length_a   1.000
_cell.length_b   1.000
_cell.length_c   1.000
_cell.angle_alpha   90.00
_cell.angle_beta   90.00
_cell.angle_gamma   90.00
#
_symmetry.space_group_name_H-M   'P 1'
#
loop_
_entity.id
_entity.type
_entity.pdbx_description
1 polymer ?
#
loop_
_entity_poly.entity_id
_entity_poly.type
_entity_poly.pdbx_seq_one_letter_code
_entity_poly.pdbx_strand_id
1 'polypeptide(L)'
;MSLTTLLLLVIIGLLAGVLSGFVGVGGGLIIVPALVYIMGLSQHEAQGTSLGVLLLPVGILAVMNYYRSGQLDIRYALIIAAAFVAGGYF
;
A
#
# COMPACT_ATOMS: atom_id res chain seq x y z
N MET A 1 -23.84 -2.91 -0.25
CA MET A 1 -22.68 -3.79 -0.51
C MET A 1 -23.12 -5.22 -0.29
N SER A 2 -22.87 -6.13 -1.24
CA SER A 2 -23.28 -7.54 -1.08
C SER A 2 -22.30 -8.30 -0.17
N LEU A 3 -22.74 -9.41 0.43
CA LEU A 3 -21.87 -10.26 1.26
C LEU A 3 -20.66 -10.78 0.46
N THR A 4 -20.87 -11.11 -0.82
CA THR A 4 -19.82 -11.55 -1.73
C THR A 4 -18.75 -10.48 -1.92
N THR A 5 -19.15 -9.22 -2.13
CA THR A 5 -18.21 -8.10 -2.26
C THR A 5 -17.37 -7.92 -0.99
N LEU A 6 -17.99 -8.02 0.19
CA LEU A 6 -17.27 -7.92 1.46
C LEU A 6 -16.20 -9.00 1.59
N LEU A 7 -16.56 -10.25 1.29
CA LEU A 7 -15.63 -11.39 1.39
C LEU A 7 -14.44 -11.24 0.42
N LEU A 8 -14.68 -10.78 -0.82
CA LEU A 8 -13.61 -10.54 -1.79
C LEU A 8 -12.63 -9.46 -1.30
N LEU A 9 -13.13 -8.35 -0.76
CA LEU A 9 -12.29 -7.27 -0.23
C LEU A 9 -11.41 -7.74 0.93
N VAL A 10 -11.95 -8.57 1.83
CA VAL A 10 -11.19 -9.14 2.95
C VAL A 10 -10.07 -10.05 2.45
N ILE A 11 -10.35 -10.93 1.48
CA ILE A 11 -9.35 -11.83 0.90
C ILE A 11 -8.23 -11.03 0.21
N ILE A 12 -8.59 -10.03 -0.58
CA ILE A 12 -7.63 -9.14 -1.26
C ILE A 12 -6.73 -8.46 -0.22
N GLY A 13 -7.31 -7.91 0.84
CA GLY A 13 -6.57 -7.25 1.92
C GLY A 13 -5.60 -8.19 2.65
N LEU A 14 -6.04 -9.41 2.98
CA LEU A 14 -5.21 -10.41 3.66
C LEU A 14 -4.03 -10.86 2.79
N LEU A 15 -4.28 -11.23 1.53
CA LEU A 15 -3.23 -11.67 0.62
C LEU A 15 -2.23 -10.56 0.34
N ALA A 16 -2.72 -9.34 0.10
CA ALA A 16 -1.87 -8.18 -0.11
C ALA A 16 -1.04 -7.83 1.13
N GLY A 17 -1.62 -7.93 2.33
CA GLY A 17 -0.91 -7.68 3.60
C GLY A 17 0.22 -8.69 3.84
N VAL A 18 -0.05 -9.98 3.65
CA VAL A 18 0.96 -11.04 3.76
C VAL A 18 2.11 -10.79 2.77
N LEU A 19 1.78 -10.61 1.48
CA LEU A 19 2.79 -10.43 0.43
C LEU A 19 3.57 -9.11 0.60
N SER A 20 2.92 -8.05 1.07
CA SER A 20 3.58 -6.79 1.42
C SER A 20 4.61 -6.98 2.54
N GLY A 21 4.30 -7.81 3.55
CA GLY A 21 5.22 -8.10 4.65
C GLY A 21 6.41 -8.97 4.24
N PHE A 22 6.23 -9.91 3.30
CA PHE A 22 7.31 -10.79 2.81
C PHE A 22 8.23 -10.11 1.79
N VAL A 23 7.69 -9.32 0.86
CA VAL A 23 8.43 -8.77 -0.29
C VAL A 23 8.88 -7.32 -0.05
N GLY A 24 8.29 -6.61 0.92
CA GLY A 24 8.63 -5.22 1.25
C GLY A 24 8.20 -4.18 0.20
N VAL A 25 7.55 -4.60 -0.89
CA VAL A 25 7.18 -3.75 -2.04
C VAL A 25 5.87 -2.98 -1.83
N GLY A 26 5.11 -3.26 -0.77
CA GLY A 26 3.74 -2.76 -0.63
C GLY A 26 2.82 -3.55 -1.54
N GLY A 27 1.76 -4.16 -1.02
CA GLY A 27 0.87 -5.07 -1.76
C GLY A 27 0.16 -4.52 -3.02
N GLY A 28 0.51 -3.31 -3.49
CA GLY A 28 -0.09 -2.62 -4.64
C GLY A 28 0.05 -3.35 -5.97
N LEU A 29 1.10 -4.17 -6.13
CA LEU A 29 1.25 -5.06 -7.28
C LEU A 29 0.06 -6.04 -7.42
N ILE A 30 -0.62 -6.34 -6.31
CA ILE A 30 -1.74 -7.28 -6.25
C ILE A 30 -3.07 -6.55 -6.06
N ILE A 31 -3.10 -5.53 -5.20
CA ILE A 31 -4.32 -4.78 -4.90
C ILE A 31 -4.87 -4.12 -6.17
N VAL A 32 -4.04 -3.43 -6.96
CA VAL A 32 -4.55 -2.70 -8.14
C VAL A 32 -5.13 -3.64 -9.19
N PRO A 33 -4.43 -4.72 -9.64
CA PRO A 33 -5.02 -5.67 -10.58
C PRO A 33 -6.27 -6.36 -10.03
N ALA A 34 -6.31 -6.70 -8.73
CA ALA A 34 -7.49 -7.31 -8.13
C ALA A 34 -8.70 -6.36 -8.15
N LEU A 35 -8.49 -5.08 -7.82
CA LEU A 35 -9.55 -4.08 -7.85
C LEU A 35 -10.06 -3.81 -9.28
N VAL A 36 -9.19 -3.84 -10.28
CA VAL A 36 -9.59 -3.63 -11.68
C VAL A 36 -10.28 -4.88 -12.25
N TYR A 37 -9.62 -6.04 -12.22
CA TYR A 37 -10.08 -7.23 -12.93
C TYR A 37 -11.15 -8.02 -12.19
N ILE A 38 -11.15 -8.00 -10.85
CA ILE A 38 -12.11 -8.77 -10.03
C ILE A 38 -13.26 -7.88 -9.56
N MET A 39 -12.93 -6.67 -9.12
CA MET A 39 -13.94 -5.75 -8.58
C MET A 39 -14.52 -4.79 -9.62
N GLY A 40 -13.94 -4.71 -10.82
CA GLY A 40 -14.46 -3.89 -11.91
C GLY A 40 -14.29 -2.39 -11.70
N LEU A 41 -13.39 -1.95 -10.81
CA LEU A 41 -13.09 -0.53 -10.62
C LEU A 41 -12.36 0.03 -11.84
N SER A 42 -12.54 1.32 -12.10
CA SER A 42 -11.66 2.02 -13.03
C SER A 42 -10.22 2.06 -12.50
N GLN A 43 -9.24 2.27 -13.40
CA GLN A 43 -7.83 2.33 -13.04
C GLN A 43 -7.54 3.37 -11.95
N HIS A 44 -8.17 4.56 -12.04
CA HIS A 44 -7.97 5.63 -11.07
C HIS A 44 -8.59 5.30 -9.71
N GLU A 45 -9.79 4.70 -9.68
CA GLU A 45 -10.41 4.29 -8.42
C GLU A 45 -9.62 3.18 -7.74
N ALA A 46 -9.12 2.21 -8.52
CA ALA A 46 -8.27 1.14 -8.01
C ALA A 46 -6.94 1.68 -7.45
N GLN A 47 -6.28 2.60 -8.14
CA GLN A 47 -5.07 3.25 -7.65
C GLN A 47 -5.33 4.06 -6.38
N GLY A 48 -6.37 4.89 -6.37
CA GLY A 48 -6.73 5.70 -5.19
C GLY A 48 -7.04 4.84 -3.97
N THR A 49 -7.83 3.77 -4.16
CA THR A 49 -8.15 2.80 -3.10
C THR A 49 -6.89 2.08 -2.61
N SER A 50 -6.03 1.65 -3.51
CA SER A 50 -4.76 1.01 -3.16
C SER A 50 -3.84 1.94 -2.37
N LEU A 51 -3.75 3.21 -2.74
CA LEU A 51 -2.95 4.21 -2.01
C LEU A 51 -3.50 4.39 -0.60
N GLY A 52 -4.82 4.50 -0.43
CA GLY A 52 -5.45 4.62 0.89
C GLY A 52 -5.13 3.45 1.82
N VAL A 53 -5.08 2.22 1.29
CA VAL A 53 -4.73 1.02 2.06
C VAL A 53 -3.22 0.93 2.33
N LEU A 54 -2.38 1.26 1.35
CA LEU A 54 -0.94 1.02 1.44
C LEU A 54 -0.19 2.12 2.18
N LEU A 55 -0.52 3.40 1.97
CA LEU A 55 0.21 4.51 2.59
C LEU A 55 -0.13 4.66 4.09
N LEU A 56 -1.41 4.59 4.43
CA LEU A 56 -1.87 4.86 5.79
C LEU A 56 -1.64 3.66 6.73
N PRO A 57 -2.45 2.59 6.73
CA PRO A 57 -2.31 1.56 7.74
C PRO A 57 -1.07 0.67 7.51
N VAL A 58 -0.82 0.21 6.28
CA VAL A 58 0.27 -0.75 6.02
C VAL A 58 1.64 -0.08 6.07
N GLY A 59 1.78 1.08 5.41
CA GLY A 59 3.04 1.83 5.34
C GLY A 59 3.50 2.29 6.72
N ILE A 60 2.61 2.83 7.55
CA ILE A 60 2.95 3.24 8.93
C ILE A 60 3.47 2.05 9.73
N LEU A 61 2.75 0.91 9.71
CA LEU A 61 3.16 -0.28 10.44
C LEU A 61 4.52 -0.82 9.95
N ALA A 62 4.76 -0.80 8.64
CA ALA A 62 6.03 -1.21 8.07
C ALA A 62 7.18 -0.30 8.55
N VAL A 63 7.03 1.02 8.44
CA VAL A 63 8.02 1.99 8.92
C VAL A 63 8.30 1.81 10.42
N MET A 64 7.26 1.63 11.23
CA MET A 64 7.41 1.36 12.67
C MET A 64 8.22 0.08 12.94
N ASN A 65 7.95 -0.99 12.20
CA ASN A 65 8.69 -2.24 12.34
C ASN A 65 10.16 -2.07 11.97
N TYR A 66 10.47 -1.47 10.81
CA TYR A 66 11.86 -1.24 10.39
C TYR A 66 12.61 -0.27 11.31
N TYR A 67 11.91 0.74 11.85
CA TYR A 67 12.48 1.64 12.85
C TYR A 67 12.83 0.92 14.14
N ARG A 68 11.90 0.14 14.71
CA ARG A 68 12.13 -0.63 15.94
C ARG A 68 13.23 -1.66 15.80
N SER A 69 13.38 -2.19 14.60
CA SER A 69 14.38 -3.21 14.30
C SER A 69 15.77 -2.60 14.07
N GLY A 70 15.88 -1.28 13.87
CA GLY A 70 17.15 -0.57 13.63
C GLY A 70 17.62 -0.53 12.18
N GLN A 71 16.80 -0.95 11.20
CA GLN A 71 17.16 -0.95 9.77
C GLN A 71 16.66 0.29 9.01
N LEU A 72 15.96 1.20 9.68
CA LEU A 72 15.54 2.46 9.08
C LEU A 72 16.56 3.57 9.36
N ASP A 73 17.27 4.02 8.32
CA ASP A 73 18.01 5.28 8.38
C ASP A 73 17.06 6.46 8.18
N ILE A 74 16.72 7.14 9.27
CA ILE A 74 15.80 8.29 9.25
C ILE A 74 16.36 9.46 8.45
N ARG A 75 17.69 9.66 8.42
CA ARG A 75 18.28 10.81 7.72
C ARG A 75 18.07 10.64 6.21
N TYR A 76 18.37 9.45 5.68
CA TYR A 76 18.12 9.16 4.27
C TYR A 76 16.64 9.23 3.92
N ALA A 77 15.77 8.66 4.77
CA ALA A 77 14.33 8.70 4.55
C ALA A 77 13.79 10.14 4.46
N LEU A 78 14.21 11.03 5.37
CA LEU A 78 13.75 12.43 5.39
C LEU A 78 14.25 13.24 4.19
N ILE A 79 15.53 13.09 3.81
CA ILE A 79 16.09 13.80 2.66
C ILE A 79 15.36 13.41 1.38
N ILE A 80 15.16 12.10 1.17
CA ILE A 80 14.45 11.60 -0.01
C ILE A 80 12.98 12.03 0.02
N ALA A 81 12.30 11.96 1.17
CA ALA A 81 10.91 12.39 1.28
C ALA A 81 10.74 13.88 0.95
N ALA A 82 11.62 14.74 1.43
CA ALA A 82 11.58 16.17 1.12
C ALA A 82 11.80 16.43 -0.38
N ALA A 83 12.79 15.76 -1.00
CA ALA A 83 13.04 15.85 -2.43
C ALA A 83 11.86 15.32 -3.26
N PHE A 84 11.24 14.22 -2.82
CA PHE A 84 10.08 13.62 -3.48
C PHE A 84 8.86 14.55 -3.47
N VAL A 85 8.55 15.16 -2.32
CA VAL A 85 7.46 16.13 -2.21
C VAL A 85 7.71 17.36 -3.10
N ALA A 86 8.95 17.86 -3.13
CA ALA A 86 9.30 18.99 -3.99
C ALA A 86 9.20 18.65 -5.48
N GLY A 87 9.61 17.43 -5.87
CA GLY A 87 9.57 16.97 -7.26
C GLY A 87 8.17 16.59 -7.75
N GLY A 88 7.33 16.04 -6.88
CA GLY A 88 5.95 15.62 -7.21
C GLY A 88 4.90 16.72 -7.11
N TYR A 89 5.31 17.96 -6.83
CA TYR A 89 4.41 19.13 -6.77
C TYR A 89 3.96 19.62 -8.18
N PHE A 90 4.48 19.02 -9.25
CA PHE A 90 4.18 19.33 -10.64
C PHE A 90 3.65 18.09 -11.38
#